data_AF-A0A6G1K3C9-F1
#
_entry.id   AF-A0A6G1K3C9-F1
#
_cell.length_a   1.000
_cell.length_b   1.000
_cell.length_c   1.000
_cell.angle_alpha   90.00
_cell.angle_beta   90.00
_cell.angle_gamma   90.00
#
_symmetry.space_group_name_H-M   'P 1'
#
loop_
_entity.id
_entity.type
_entity.pdbx_description
1 polymer ?
#
loop_
_entity_poly.entity_id
_entity_poly.type
_entity_poly.pdbx_seq_one_letter_code
_entity_poly.pdbx_strand_id
1 'polypeptide(L)'
;MRRFVAKRYCQHQVPESLQAHLSEPTICPSCQLQRFIKDIRDTQKGIDRRGGIFASRERVREEANVGFDGEIGTQAKRHRAWMRLWRQTKIKVVELVSQLEDIIKTWTHDEEVLGIEMVKEGLKLWREVEEEMAIVPGSVQPNSEYADVITTCITEGTIVPQEIAITLIKNAMKHAMDQNSVTMFLINGKKTGRMGQVPGVVKSRVEAATIGSSGSHRLGLLELGCEVIRGSTFQTIPKDLDPFVNATYNPVIPKTHLSHPKRAALKSQ
;
A
#
# COMPACT_ATOMS: atom_id res chain seq x y z
N MET A 1 15.35 21.59 5.22
CA MET A 1 14.56 22.56 4.41
C MET A 1 13.10 22.11 4.39
N ARG A 2 12.20 22.82 5.08
CA ARG A 2 10.75 22.65 4.87
C ARG A 2 10.42 23.39 3.57
N ARG A 3 10.06 22.68 2.50
CA ARG A 3 9.49 23.35 1.31
C ARG A 3 8.19 23.98 1.77
N PHE A 4 8.09 25.30 1.70
CA PHE A 4 6.81 26.00 1.84
C PHE A 4 5.96 25.56 0.65
N VAL A 5 5.07 24.60 0.87
CA VAL A 5 4.04 24.24 -0.11
C VAL A 5 3.05 25.40 -0.05
N ALA A 6 3.06 26.25 -1.07
CA ALA A 6 2.05 27.29 -1.21
C ALA A 6 0.68 26.64 -1.04
N LYS A 7 -0.14 27.17 -0.12
CA LYS A 7 -1.51 26.67 0.10
C LYS A 7 -2.24 26.83 -1.24
N ARG A 8 -2.48 25.71 -1.92
CA ARG A 8 -3.37 25.71 -3.08
C ARG A 8 -4.78 25.77 -2.53
N TYR A 9 -5.46 26.86 -2.83
CA TYR A 9 -6.87 27.01 -2.53
C TYR A 9 -7.67 26.15 -3.50
N CYS A 10 -8.69 25.47 -2.97
CA CYS A 10 -9.67 24.79 -3.79
C CYS A 10 -10.52 25.84 -4.51
N GLN A 11 -10.79 25.66 -5.80
CA GLN A 11 -11.69 26.55 -6.56
C GLN A 11 -13.16 26.18 -6.38
N HIS A 12 -13.45 24.97 -5.87
CA HIS A 12 -14.82 24.55 -5.58
C HIS A 12 -15.34 25.23 -4.33
N GLN A 13 -16.57 25.71 -4.39
CA GLN A 13 -17.31 26.20 -3.24
C GLN A 13 -17.83 25.00 -2.43
N VAL A 14 -17.47 24.92 -1.15
CA VAL A 14 -17.99 23.90 -0.24
C VAL A 14 -19.23 24.47 0.46
N PRO A 15 -20.39 23.81 0.41
CA PRO A 15 -21.58 24.25 1.16
C PRO A 15 -21.28 24.39 2.66
N GLU A 16 -21.83 25.43 3.31
CA GLU A 16 -21.58 25.71 4.74
C GLU A 16 -22.00 24.56 5.65
N SER A 17 -23.11 23.89 5.31
CA SER A 17 -23.58 22.65 5.93
C SER A 17 -22.47 21.59 5.97
N LEU A 18 -21.83 21.31 4.84
CA LEU A 18 -20.76 20.33 4.72
C LEU A 18 -19.49 20.81 5.42
N GLN A 19 -19.18 22.11 5.38
CA GLN A 19 -18.00 22.68 6.05
C GLN A 19 -17.96 22.36 7.55
N ALA A 20 -19.12 22.36 8.23
CA ALA A 20 -19.20 22.05 9.65
C ALA A 20 -18.77 20.61 10.01
N HIS A 21 -18.81 19.70 9.04
CA HIS A 21 -18.45 18.29 9.25
C HIS A 21 -17.07 17.91 8.74
N LEU A 22 -16.38 18.80 7.99
CA LEU A 22 -15.06 18.52 7.43
C LEU A 22 -13.93 18.94 8.36
N SER A 23 -12.85 18.15 8.37
CA SER A 23 -11.62 18.48 9.10
C SER A 23 -10.88 19.70 8.52
N GLU A 24 -10.97 19.91 7.20
CA GLU A 24 -10.43 21.07 6.49
C GLU A 24 -11.54 21.77 5.67
N PRO A 25 -12.34 22.68 6.26
CA PRO A 25 -13.56 23.23 5.62
C PRO A 25 -13.27 24.05 4.35
N THR A 26 -12.03 24.50 4.14
CA THR A 26 -11.64 25.32 2.99
C THR A 26 -11.34 24.51 1.72
N ILE A 27 -11.36 23.17 1.78
CA ILE A 27 -11.01 22.29 0.66
C ILE A 27 -12.13 21.27 0.48
N CYS A 28 -12.63 21.09 -0.74
CA CYS A 28 -13.66 20.07 -0.98
C CYS A 28 -13.09 18.64 -0.81
N PRO A 29 -13.95 17.66 -0.49
CA PRO A 29 -13.54 16.27 -0.29
C PRO A 29 -12.71 15.68 -1.44
N SER A 30 -13.15 15.88 -2.69
CA SER A 30 -12.46 15.38 -3.88
C SER A 30 -11.06 15.98 -4.04
N CYS A 31 -10.91 17.30 -3.87
CA CYS A 31 -9.60 17.95 -3.93
C CYS A 31 -8.66 17.53 -2.78
N GLN A 32 -9.19 17.33 -1.58
CA GLN A 32 -8.40 16.87 -0.44
C GLN A 32 -7.88 15.45 -0.66
N LEU A 33 -8.73 14.54 -1.16
CA LEU A 33 -8.33 13.18 -1.55
C LEU A 33 -7.33 13.18 -2.71
N GLN A 34 -7.57 13.94 -3.78
CA GLN A 34 -6.62 14.06 -4.90
C GLN A 34 -5.23 14.51 -4.43
N ARG A 35 -5.17 15.44 -3.48
CA ARG A 35 -3.91 15.91 -2.91
C ARG A 35 -3.19 14.78 -2.18
N PHE A 36 -3.87 14.04 -1.32
CA PHE A 36 -3.24 12.95 -0.60
C PHE A 36 -2.85 11.79 -1.51
N ILE A 37 -3.69 11.42 -2.49
CA ILE A 37 -3.37 10.42 -3.52
C ILE A 37 -2.09 10.83 -4.26
N LYS A 38 -1.98 12.10 -4.65
CA LYS A 38 -0.77 12.63 -5.27
C LYS A 38 0.44 12.54 -4.35
N ASP A 39 0.31 12.90 -3.07
CA ASP A 39 1.40 12.84 -2.10
C ASP A 39 1.86 11.38 -1.85
N ILE A 40 0.94 10.40 -1.85
CA ILE A 40 1.26 8.97 -1.78
C ILE A 40 2.01 8.54 -3.05
N ARG A 41 1.50 8.85 -4.25
CA ARG A 41 2.14 8.51 -5.54
C ARG A 41 3.54 9.12 -5.66
N ASP A 42 3.70 10.38 -5.29
CA ASP A 42 5.01 11.05 -5.31
C ASP A 42 5.98 10.41 -4.32
N THR A 43 5.46 9.97 -3.16
CA THR A 43 6.24 9.23 -2.16
C THR A 43 6.64 7.85 -2.65
N GLN A 44 5.72 7.08 -3.24
CA GLN A 44 5.99 5.78 -3.85
C GLN A 44 7.05 5.91 -4.95
N LYS A 45 6.86 6.83 -5.91
CA LYS A 45 7.86 7.13 -6.95
C LYS A 45 9.21 7.53 -6.36
N GLY A 46 9.22 8.30 -5.28
CA GLY A 46 10.44 8.67 -4.57
C GLY A 46 11.18 7.47 -3.98
N ILE A 47 10.46 6.51 -3.42
CA ILE A 47 11.00 5.25 -2.89
C ILE A 47 11.46 4.33 -4.03
N ASP A 48 10.68 4.20 -5.09
CA ASP A 48 11.01 3.34 -6.25
C ASP A 48 12.27 3.81 -6.98
N ARG A 49 12.46 5.13 -7.15
CA ARG A 49 13.70 5.70 -7.68
C ARG A 49 14.95 5.34 -6.86
N ARG A 50 14.78 4.86 -5.62
CA ARG A 50 15.86 4.34 -4.76
C ARG A 50 15.96 2.81 -4.78
N GLY A 51 15.38 2.15 -5.78
CA GLY A 51 15.34 0.69 -5.89
C GLY A 51 14.31 0.07 -4.95
N GLY A 52 13.32 0.84 -4.51
CA GLY A 52 12.28 0.35 -3.62
C GLY A 52 12.66 0.35 -2.14
N ILE A 53 11.72 -0.08 -1.30
CA ILE A 53 11.92 -0.11 0.16
C ILE A 53 13.08 -1.02 0.58
N PHE A 54 13.26 -2.15 -0.08
CA PHE A 54 14.31 -3.13 0.26
C PHE A 54 15.70 -2.66 -0.13
N ALA A 55 15.92 -2.21 -1.37
CA ALA A 55 17.22 -1.67 -1.77
C ALA A 55 17.56 -0.39 -0.98
N SER A 56 16.55 0.43 -0.66
CA SER A 56 16.76 1.59 0.21
C SER A 56 17.18 1.21 1.63
N ARG A 57 16.74 0.05 2.15
CA ARG A 57 17.14 -0.46 3.46
C ARG A 57 18.51 -1.12 3.42
N GLU A 58 18.85 -1.80 2.33
CA GLU A 58 20.17 -2.42 2.14
C GLU A 58 21.28 -1.36 2.17
N ARG A 59 21.10 -0.24 1.46
CA ARG A 59 22.05 0.89 1.51
C ARG A 59 22.25 1.47 2.92
N VAL A 60 21.23 1.39 3.79
CA VAL A 60 21.36 1.82 5.19
C VAL A 60 22.25 0.86 5.97
N ARG A 61 22.21 -0.44 5.67
CA ARG A 61 23.10 -1.45 6.28
C ARG A 61 24.53 -1.27 5.78
N GLU A 62 24.70 -1.10 4.48
CA GLU A 62 25.99 -0.80 3.87
C GLU A 62 26.63 0.46 4.51
N GLU A 63 25.88 1.56 4.66
CA GLU A 63 26.33 2.79 5.34
C GLU A 63 26.77 2.53 6.79
N ALA A 64 26.10 1.63 7.51
CA ALA A 64 26.46 1.27 8.89
C ALA A 64 27.74 0.44 8.98
N ASN A 65 28.00 -0.44 8.00
CA ASN A 65 29.14 -1.36 8.00
C ASN A 65 30.47 -0.67 7.66
N VAL A 66 30.46 0.42 6.89
CA VAL A 66 31.69 1.11 6.45
C VAL A 66 32.39 1.87 7.58
N GLY A 67 31.74 2.05 8.74
CA GLY A 67 32.35 2.56 9.97
C GLY A 67 33.19 3.82 9.78
N PHE A 68 32.57 5.01 9.70
CA PHE A 68 33.34 6.24 9.44
C PHE A 68 32.80 7.53 10.08
N ASP A 69 33.77 8.42 10.37
CA ASP A 69 33.81 9.47 11.40
C ASP A 69 33.20 10.85 11.05
N GLY A 70 32.12 10.98 10.26
CA GLY A 70 31.65 12.34 9.94
C GLY A 70 30.21 12.60 9.53
N GLU A 71 29.62 11.83 8.62
CA GLU A 71 28.27 12.11 8.09
C GLU A 71 27.31 10.95 8.31
N ILE A 72 27.29 10.45 9.55
CA ILE A 72 26.56 9.24 9.93
C ILE A 72 25.04 9.41 9.69
N GLY A 73 24.53 8.50 8.87
CA GLY A 73 23.12 8.18 8.75
C GLY A 73 22.34 9.08 7.81
N THR A 74 22.96 9.61 6.75
CA THR A 74 22.21 10.40 5.76
C THR A 74 21.20 9.52 5.03
N GLN A 75 21.56 8.29 4.67
CA GLN A 75 20.63 7.35 4.03
C GLN A 75 19.59 6.88 5.04
N ALA A 76 20.00 6.56 6.27
CA ALA A 76 19.08 6.16 7.33
C ALA A 76 18.03 7.25 7.63
N LYS A 77 18.46 8.51 7.75
CA LYS A 77 17.58 9.67 7.97
C LYS A 77 16.63 9.88 6.80
N ARG A 78 17.12 9.79 5.56
CA ARG A 78 16.30 9.91 4.34
C ARG A 78 15.26 8.80 4.26
N HIS A 79 15.67 7.54 4.41
CA HIS A 79 14.77 6.39 4.39
C HIS A 79 13.64 6.56 5.43
N ARG A 80 13.99 6.87 6.69
CA ARG A 80 13.01 7.11 7.75
C ARG A 80 12.07 8.27 7.43
N ALA A 81 12.57 9.36 6.85
CA ALA A 81 11.76 10.50 6.47
C ALA A 81 10.71 10.14 5.41
N TRP A 82 11.11 9.39 4.37
CA TRP A 82 10.17 8.93 3.34
C TRP A 82 9.14 7.94 3.88
N MET A 83 9.55 6.97 4.69
CA MET A 83 8.61 6.01 5.30
C MET A 83 7.62 6.68 6.25
N ARG A 84 8.09 7.69 7.00
CA ARG A 84 7.22 8.51 7.87
C ARG A 84 6.21 9.30 7.04
N LEU A 85 6.65 9.97 5.97
CA LEU A 85 5.78 10.72 5.09
C LEU A 85 4.71 9.81 4.47
N TRP A 86 5.12 8.68 3.88
CA TRP A 86 4.21 7.71 3.29
C TRP A 86 3.12 7.25 4.27
N ARG A 87 3.53 6.85 5.48
CA ARG A 87 2.61 6.39 6.52
C ARG A 87 1.66 7.49 6.98
N GLN A 88 2.18 8.69 7.24
CA GLN A 88 1.37 9.82 7.70
C GLN A 88 0.34 10.21 6.65
N THR A 89 0.70 10.25 5.37
CA THR A 89 -0.26 10.54 4.31
C THR A 89 -1.33 9.46 4.19
N LYS A 90 -0.97 8.18 4.28
CA LYS A 90 -1.96 7.08 4.28
C LYS A 90 -2.96 7.17 5.42
N ILE A 91 -2.48 7.46 6.65
CA ILE A 91 -3.35 7.64 7.82
C ILE A 91 -4.36 8.74 7.56
N LYS A 92 -3.91 9.90 7.08
CA LYS A 92 -4.78 11.03 6.76
C LYS A 92 -5.85 10.71 5.71
N VAL A 93 -5.50 9.90 4.71
CA VAL A 93 -6.49 9.46 3.71
C VAL A 93 -7.54 8.57 4.35
N VAL A 94 -7.13 7.60 5.16
CA VAL A 94 -8.09 6.69 5.82
C VAL A 94 -8.99 7.45 6.78
N GLU A 95 -8.43 8.39 7.56
CA GLU A 95 -9.21 9.27 8.43
C GLU A 95 -10.23 10.10 7.65
N LEU A 96 -9.82 10.68 6.52
CA LEU A 96 -10.72 11.44 5.65
C LEU A 96 -11.81 10.55 5.03
N VAL A 97 -11.45 9.39 4.48
CA VAL A 97 -12.42 8.44 3.89
C VAL A 97 -13.45 8.02 4.93
N SER A 98 -13.01 7.69 6.15
CA SER A 98 -13.91 7.36 7.26
C SER A 98 -14.85 8.52 7.59
N GLN A 99 -14.33 9.74 7.69
CA GLN A 99 -15.14 10.95 7.93
C GLN A 99 -16.21 11.14 6.83
N LEU A 100 -15.85 10.97 5.57
CA LEU A 100 -16.76 11.11 4.43
C LEU A 100 -17.85 10.02 4.42
N GLU A 101 -17.48 8.77 4.75
CA GLU A 101 -18.45 7.69 4.90
C GLU A 101 -19.45 7.95 6.04
N ASP A 102 -18.99 8.52 7.15
CA ASP A 102 -19.86 8.84 8.29
C ASP A 102 -20.80 10.03 7.97
N ILE A 103 -20.35 11.00 7.17
CA ILE A 103 -21.23 12.06 6.65
C ILE A 103 -22.36 11.45 5.81
N ILE A 104 -22.06 10.51 4.91
CA ILE A 104 -23.10 9.84 4.09
C ILE A 104 -24.09 9.06 4.96
N LYS A 105 -23.64 8.43 6.05
CA LYS A 105 -24.53 7.66 6.94
C LYS A 105 -25.43 8.56 7.78
N THR A 106 -24.94 9.72 8.19
CA THR A 106 -25.64 10.62 9.13
C THR A 106 -26.60 11.57 8.43
N TRP A 107 -26.30 11.99 7.20
CA TRP A 107 -27.15 12.88 6.43
C TRP A 107 -28.33 12.14 5.81
N THR A 108 -29.55 12.53 6.19
CA THR A 108 -30.79 12.03 5.59
C THR A 108 -31.03 12.71 4.23
N HIS A 109 -31.79 12.06 3.34
CA HIS A 109 -31.99 12.51 1.95
C HIS A 109 -32.65 13.89 1.79
N ASP A 110 -33.19 14.48 2.87
CA ASP A 110 -33.92 15.75 2.82
C ASP A 110 -33.01 16.98 3.01
N GLU A 111 -31.76 16.81 3.45
CA GLU A 111 -30.82 17.91 3.70
C GLU A 111 -29.74 17.98 2.60
N GLU A 112 -29.89 18.96 1.70
CA GLU A 112 -28.91 19.44 0.71
C GLU A 112 -28.20 18.39 -0.17
N VAL A 113 -28.88 18.08 -1.29
CA VAL A 113 -28.38 17.22 -2.40
C VAL A 113 -26.95 17.56 -2.86
N LEU A 114 -26.56 18.85 -2.83
CA LEU A 114 -25.27 19.30 -3.35
C LEU A 114 -24.07 18.86 -2.49
N GLY A 115 -24.18 18.94 -1.16
CA GLY A 115 -23.09 18.53 -0.27
C GLY A 115 -22.81 17.03 -0.35
N ILE A 116 -23.88 16.23 -0.38
CA ILE A 116 -23.80 14.76 -0.47
C ILE A 116 -23.13 14.33 -1.78
N GLU A 117 -23.45 14.96 -2.91
CA GLU A 117 -22.87 14.59 -4.19
C GLU A 117 -21.35 14.85 -4.22
N MET A 118 -20.89 15.95 -3.62
CA MET A 118 -19.44 16.22 -3.48
C MET A 118 -18.73 15.17 -2.63
N VAL A 119 -19.37 14.68 -1.57
CA VAL A 119 -18.83 13.60 -0.72
C VAL A 119 -18.76 12.28 -1.49
N LYS A 120 -19.83 11.93 -2.22
CA LYS A 120 -19.87 10.73 -3.08
C LYS A 120 -18.81 10.75 -4.17
N GLU A 121 -18.59 11.89 -4.81
CA GLU A 121 -17.54 12.07 -5.81
C GLU A 121 -16.16 11.79 -5.20
N GLY A 122 -15.89 12.32 -4.01
CA GLY A 122 -14.66 12.05 -3.26
C GLY A 122 -14.47 10.56 -2.97
N LEU A 123 -15.48 9.88 -2.43
CA LEU A 123 -15.39 8.44 -2.13
C LEU A 123 -15.23 7.59 -3.39
N LYS A 124 -15.90 7.96 -4.49
CA LYS A 124 -15.73 7.30 -5.79
C LYS A 124 -14.28 7.37 -6.24
N LEU A 125 -13.67 8.55 -6.18
CA LEU A 125 -12.25 8.75 -6.51
C LEU A 125 -11.33 7.86 -5.67
N TRP A 126 -11.61 7.70 -4.37
CA TRP A 126 -10.80 6.83 -3.50
C TRP A 126 -10.90 5.35 -3.93
N ARG A 127 -12.11 4.85 -4.17
CA ARG A 127 -12.33 3.45 -4.59
C ARG A 127 -11.60 3.10 -5.89
N GLU A 128 -11.52 4.05 -6.83
CA GLU A 128 -10.81 3.85 -8.10
C GLU A 128 -9.30 3.64 -7.93
N VAL A 129 -8.71 4.08 -6.81
CA VAL A 129 -7.25 4.03 -6.60
C VAL A 129 -6.84 3.23 -5.37
N GLU A 130 -7.78 2.66 -4.60
CA GLU A 130 -7.46 2.04 -3.31
C GLU A 130 -6.45 0.88 -3.44
N GLU A 131 -6.60 0.05 -4.47
CA GLU A 131 -5.70 -1.07 -4.76
C GLU A 131 -4.28 -0.58 -5.10
N GLU A 132 -4.17 0.45 -5.95
CA GLU A 132 -2.89 1.08 -6.29
C GLU A 132 -2.23 1.69 -5.05
N MET A 133 -3.02 2.36 -4.21
CA MET A 133 -2.52 3.03 -3.01
C MET A 133 -2.14 2.02 -1.92
N ALA A 134 -2.70 0.81 -1.93
CA ALA A 134 -2.34 -0.27 -1.02
C ALA A 134 -0.90 -0.77 -1.27
N ILE A 135 -0.39 -0.68 -2.50
CA ILE A 135 0.93 -1.19 -2.91
C ILE A 135 2.05 -0.59 -2.06
N VAL A 136 2.91 -1.47 -1.52
CA VAL A 136 4.15 -1.07 -0.84
C VAL A 136 5.22 -0.82 -1.90
N PRO A 137 5.77 0.41 -1.99
CA PRO A 137 6.75 0.72 -3.03
C PRO A 137 8.03 -0.11 -2.87
N GLY A 138 8.41 -0.82 -3.93
CA GLY A 138 9.52 -1.75 -3.93
C GLY A 138 9.26 -3.13 -3.35
N SER A 139 8.03 -3.44 -2.89
CA SER A 139 7.67 -4.84 -2.74
C SER A 139 7.45 -5.43 -4.12
N VAL A 140 8.20 -6.46 -4.47
CA VAL A 140 7.76 -7.42 -5.49
C VAL A 140 6.42 -7.94 -4.98
N GLN A 141 5.31 -7.67 -5.67
CA GLN A 141 4.00 -8.11 -5.18
C GLN A 141 4.03 -9.64 -4.97
N PRO A 142 3.89 -10.13 -3.72
CA PRO A 142 4.11 -11.53 -3.38
C PRO A 142 2.77 -12.21 -3.09
N ASN A 143 1.91 -12.43 -4.08
CA ASN A 143 0.68 -13.20 -3.88
C ASN A 143 0.70 -14.52 -4.65
N SER A 144 1.86 -15.14 -4.64
CA SER A 144 2.01 -16.54 -5.01
C SER A 144 2.47 -17.23 -3.72
N GLU A 145 1.76 -18.25 -3.21
CA GLU A 145 2.26 -19.08 -2.08
C GLU A 145 3.62 -19.69 -2.40
N TYR A 146 3.97 -19.68 -3.68
CA TYR A 146 5.19 -20.19 -4.25
C TYR A 146 6.21 -19.10 -4.49
N ALA A 147 5.97 -17.84 -4.10
CA ALA A 147 6.87 -16.73 -4.35
C ALA A 147 8.28 -17.03 -3.84
N ASP A 148 8.43 -17.62 -2.65
CA ASP A 148 9.74 -17.93 -2.07
C ASP A 148 10.37 -19.19 -2.66
N VAL A 149 9.58 -20.23 -2.93
CA VAL A 149 10.07 -21.45 -3.57
C VAL A 149 10.54 -21.13 -4.99
N ILE A 150 9.77 -20.33 -5.72
CA ILE A 150 10.13 -19.83 -7.04
C ILE A 150 11.35 -18.92 -6.93
N THR A 151 11.38 -17.98 -5.98
CA THR A 151 12.54 -17.09 -5.78
C THR A 151 13.81 -17.91 -5.49
N THR A 152 13.71 -18.98 -4.71
CA THR A 152 14.82 -19.85 -4.35
C THR A 152 15.26 -20.73 -5.52
N CYS A 153 14.32 -21.41 -6.19
CA CYS A 153 14.61 -22.20 -7.38
C CYS A 153 15.25 -21.36 -8.51
N ILE A 154 14.79 -20.11 -8.68
CA ILE A 154 15.40 -19.17 -9.62
C ILE A 154 16.83 -18.80 -9.19
N THR A 155 17.01 -18.49 -7.90
CA THR A 155 18.31 -18.11 -7.34
C THR A 155 19.33 -19.25 -7.42
N GLU A 156 18.87 -20.50 -7.34
CA GLU A 156 19.72 -21.70 -7.34
C GLU A 156 19.83 -22.40 -8.72
N GLY A 157 19.06 -21.99 -9.72
CA GLY A 157 19.05 -22.60 -11.06
C GLY A 157 18.34 -23.96 -11.13
N THR A 158 17.45 -24.24 -10.18
CA THR A 158 16.73 -25.52 -10.07
C THR A 158 15.29 -25.41 -10.59
N ILE A 159 14.72 -26.54 -11.00
CA ILE A 159 13.37 -26.58 -11.57
C ILE A 159 12.34 -26.51 -10.44
N VAL A 160 11.38 -25.59 -10.56
CA VAL A 160 10.25 -25.45 -9.62
C VAL A 160 9.43 -26.75 -9.58
N PRO A 161 9.07 -27.27 -8.40
CA PRO A 161 8.27 -28.50 -8.27
C PRO A 161 6.97 -28.48 -9.09
N GLN A 162 6.60 -29.62 -9.66
CA GLN A 162 5.52 -29.69 -10.64
C GLN A 162 4.13 -29.44 -10.00
N GLU A 163 3.95 -29.82 -8.74
CA GLU A 163 2.71 -29.68 -7.97
C GLU A 163 2.37 -28.20 -7.74
N ILE A 164 3.40 -27.41 -7.51
CA ILE A 164 3.33 -25.96 -7.35
C ILE A 164 2.86 -25.29 -8.65
N ALA A 165 3.49 -25.67 -9.78
CA ALA A 165 3.15 -25.11 -11.09
C ALA A 165 1.70 -25.44 -11.49
N ILE A 166 1.23 -26.66 -11.22
CA ILE A 166 -0.15 -27.08 -11.53
C ILE A 166 -1.17 -26.31 -10.67
N THR A 167 -0.87 -26.06 -9.40
CA THR A 167 -1.79 -25.36 -8.49
C THR A 167 -1.94 -23.89 -8.85
N LEU A 168 -0.84 -23.22 -9.27
CA LEU A 168 -0.90 -21.87 -9.85
C LEU A 168 -1.80 -21.81 -11.09
N ILE A 169 -1.64 -22.76 -12.02
CA ILE A 169 -2.45 -22.82 -13.24
C ILE A 169 -3.94 -23.02 -12.91
N LYS A 170 -4.26 -23.89 -11.96
CA LYS A 170 -5.65 -24.12 -11.51
C LYS A 170 -6.29 -22.88 -10.87
N ASN A 171 -5.57 -22.19 -10.00
CA ASN A 171 -6.10 -20.99 -9.34
C ASN A 171 -6.36 -19.86 -10.35
N ALA A 172 -5.49 -19.72 -11.37
CA ALA A 172 -5.69 -18.76 -12.45
C ALA A 172 -6.90 -19.09 -13.33
N MET A 173 -7.09 -20.36 -13.72
CA MET A 173 -8.25 -20.79 -14.49
C MET A 173 -9.56 -20.60 -13.72
N LYS A 174 -9.58 -20.95 -12.42
CA LYS A 174 -10.76 -20.79 -11.56
C LYS A 174 -11.17 -19.32 -11.43
N HIS A 175 -10.21 -18.42 -11.23
CA HIS A 175 -10.49 -16.99 -11.19
C HIS A 175 -11.05 -16.46 -12.52
N ALA A 176 -10.55 -16.94 -13.66
CA ALA A 176 -11.05 -16.56 -14.99
C ALA A 176 -12.46 -17.10 -15.28
N MET A 177 -12.81 -18.25 -14.70
CA MET A 177 -14.17 -18.79 -14.75
C MET A 177 -15.12 -17.96 -13.88
N ASP A 178 -14.75 -17.72 -12.61
CA ASP A 178 -15.61 -17.05 -11.64
C ASP A 178 -15.91 -15.59 -12.03
N GLN A 179 -14.96 -14.92 -12.68
CA GLN A 179 -15.15 -13.54 -13.13
C GLN A 179 -15.68 -13.41 -14.57
N ASN A 180 -15.36 -14.35 -15.49
CA ASN A 180 -15.60 -14.15 -16.93
C ASN A 180 -16.28 -15.32 -17.65
N SER A 181 -16.72 -16.37 -16.94
CA SER A 181 -17.44 -17.53 -17.49
C SER A 181 -16.70 -18.32 -18.58
N VAL A 182 -15.35 -18.27 -18.65
CA VAL A 182 -14.54 -18.89 -19.71
C VAL A 182 -14.31 -20.38 -19.45
N THR A 183 -14.54 -21.28 -20.42
CA THR A 183 -14.49 -22.75 -20.19
C THR A 183 -13.37 -23.52 -20.92
N MET A 184 -12.62 -22.89 -21.84
CA MET A 184 -11.57 -23.56 -22.63
C MET A 184 -10.25 -22.79 -22.57
N PHE A 185 -9.15 -23.48 -22.26
CA PHE A 185 -7.83 -22.89 -21.98
C PHE A 185 -6.72 -23.60 -22.76
N LEU A 186 -5.68 -22.88 -23.19
CA LEU A 186 -4.54 -23.42 -23.95
C LEU A 186 -3.24 -23.15 -23.18
N ILE A 187 -2.51 -24.20 -22.79
CA ILE A 187 -1.31 -24.11 -21.93
C ILE A 187 -0.08 -24.55 -22.72
N ASN A 188 0.93 -23.69 -22.89
CA ASN A 188 2.17 -23.99 -23.62
C ASN A 188 3.34 -24.30 -22.66
N GLY A 189 4.04 -25.41 -22.87
CA GLY A 189 5.23 -25.80 -22.12
C GLY A 189 6.38 -26.23 -23.03
N LYS A 190 7.61 -25.75 -22.78
CA LYS A 190 8.81 -26.13 -23.55
C LYS A 190 9.40 -27.41 -22.95
N LYS A 191 9.43 -28.51 -23.71
CA LYS A 191 9.98 -29.79 -23.23
C LYS A 191 11.50 -29.66 -23.05
N THR A 192 11.96 -29.63 -21.79
CA THR A 192 13.37 -29.86 -21.44
C THR A 192 13.67 -31.35 -21.65
N GLY A 193 14.54 -31.67 -22.61
CA GLY A 193 14.66 -33.02 -23.19
C GLY A 193 15.32 -34.09 -22.30
N ARG A 194 14.74 -35.30 -22.37
CA ARG A 194 15.26 -36.65 -22.07
C ARG A 194 16.14 -36.82 -20.81
N MET A 195 15.52 -37.14 -19.67
CA MET A 195 16.14 -38.03 -18.68
C MET A 195 15.18 -39.18 -18.33
N GLY A 196 15.65 -40.40 -18.60
CA GLY A 196 15.27 -41.68 -17.98
C GLY A 196 13.79 -42.06 -17.93
N GLN A 197 13.40 -43.08 -18.70
CA GLN A 197 12.11 -43.77 -18.57
C GLN A 197 11.87 -44.23 -17.12
N VAL A 198 10.76 -43.80 -16.51
CA VAL A 198 10.11 -44.54 -15.41
C VAL A 198 8.69 -44.87 -15.89
N PRO A 199 8.33 -46.16 -16.05
CA PRO A 199 7.05 -46.55 -16.61
C PRO A 199 5.96 -46.52 -15.53
N GLY A 200 4.99 -45.63 -15.71
CA GLY A 200 3.81 -45.54 -14.84
C GLY A 200 2.80 -44.56 -15.41
N VAL A 201 1.97 -45.05 -16.31
CA VAL A 201 0.90 -44.29 -16.99
C VAL A 201 -0.15 -43.85 -15.97
N VAL A 202 -0.39 -42.54 -15.87
CA VAL A 202 -1.66 -42.03 -15.33
C VAL A 202 -2.39 -41.30 -16.46
N LYS A 203 -3.38 -42.00 -17.04
CA LYS A 203 -4.44 -41.38 -17.84
C LYS A 203 -5.50 -40.87 -16.87
N SER A 204 -5.80 -39.58 -16.92
CA SER A 204 -6.97 -39.02 -16.24
C SER A 204 -7.99 -38.57 -17.29
N ARG A 205 -9.09 -39.31 -17.40
CA ARG A 205 -10.31 -38.95 -18.13
C ARG A 205 -11.22 -38.23 -17.14
N VAL A 206 -11.75 -37.06 -17.51
CA VAL A 206 -12.74 -36.32 -16.72
C VAL A 206 -14.06 -36.38 -17.49
N GLU A 207 -15.08 -37.01 -16.91
CA GLU A 207 -16.46 -36.94 -17.40
C GLU A 207 -17.27 -36.01 -16.51
N ALA A 208 -18.07 -35.15 -17.15
CA ALA A 208 -18.94 -34.17 -16.51
C ALA A 208 -20.37 -34.73 -16.41
N ALA A 209 -21.00 -34.58 -15.25
CA ALA A 209 -22.43 -34.83 -15.07
C ALA A 209 -23.16 -33.52 -14.76
N THR A 210 -24.29 -33.33 -15.43
CA THR A 210 -25.16 -32.15 -15.36
C THR A 210 -26.42 -32.52 -14.57
N ILE A 211 -26.88 -31.70 -13.62
CA ILE A 211 -28.22 -31.86 -12.99
C ILE A 211 -28.91 -30.50 -12.90
N GLY A 212 -30.16 -30.45 -13.35
CA GLY A 212 -30.97 -29.24 -13.48
C GLY A 212 -32.06 -29.03 -12.39
N SER A 213 -32.52 -27.77 -12.33
CA SER A 213 -33.89 -27.24 -12.12
C SER A 213 -34.94 -28.00 -11.29
N SER A 214 -35.47 -27.36 -10.24
CA SER A 214 -36.93 -27.22 -9.95
C SER A 214 -37.23 -26.23 -8.79
N GLY A 215 -38.43 -25.61 -8.80
CA GLY A 215 -38.88 -24.39 -8.05
C GLY A 215 -39.16 -24.55 -6.54
N SER A 216 -39.94 -23.73 -5.81
CA SER A 216 -40.90 -22.63 -6.05
C SER A 216 -41.31 -22.02 -4.66
N HIS A 217 -41.64 -20.71 -4.57
CA HIS A 217 -42.35 -19.92 -3.50
C HIS A 217 -41.94 -20.09 -1.99
N ARG A 218 -41.82 -19.09 -1.10
CA ARG A 218 -42.59 -17.85 -0.81
C ARG A 218 -41.81 -16.94 0.20
N LEU A 219 -42.30 -15.70 0.32
CA LEU A 219 -41.85 -14.49 1.05
C LEU A 219 -41.17 -14.60 2.43
N GLY A 220 -40.18 -13.74 2.64
CA GLY A 220 -39.68 -13.28 3.94
C GLY A 220 -38.70 -12.12 3.74
N LEU A 221 -39.19 -10.89 3.88
CA LEU A 221 -38.36 -9.68 3.90
C LEU A 221 -37.56 -9.70 5.21
N LEU A 222 -36.25 -9.90 5.12
CA LEU A 222 -35.30 -9.66 6.20
C LEU A 222 -34.07 -9.00 5.56
N GLU A 223 -33.68 -7.88 6.16
CA GLU A 223 -32.49 -7.12 5.84
C GLU A 223 -31.26 -8.04 5.75
N LEU A 224 -30.54 -7.97 4.63
CA LEU A 224 -29.22 -8.59 4.50
C LEU A 224 -28.18 -7.46 4.39
N GLY A 225 -27.64 -7.09 5.55
CA GLY A 225 -26.26 -6.65 5.62
C GLY A 225 -25.35 -7.77 5.16
N CYS A 226 -24.37 -7.45 4.30
CA CYS A 226 -23.26 -8.35 4.01
C CYS A 226 -22.33 -8.40 5.21
N GLU A 227 -22.54 -9.35 6.12
CA GLU A 227 -21.51 -9.77 7.07
C GLU A 227 -20.55 -10.76 6.40
N VAL A 228 -19.38 -10.27 6.03
CA VAL A 228 -18.17 -11.09 5.88
C VAL A 228 -17.74 -11.48 7.30
N ILE A 229 -17.91 -12.74 7.70
CA ILE A 229 -17.55 -13.20 9.05
C ILE A 229 -16.02 -13.10 9.22
N ARG A 230 -15.63 -12.09 10.00
CA ARG A 230 -14.40 -12.04 10.78
C ARG A 230 -14.48 -13.04 11.92
N GLY A 231 -13.42 -13.80 12.13
CA GLY A 231 -13.25 -14.60 13.34
C GLY A 231 -11.83 -15.07 13.52
N SER A 232 -11.03 -14.32 14.28
CA SER A 232 -10.10 -14.94 15.22
C SER A 232 -9.72 -13.96 16.34
N THR A 233 -9.83 -14.51 17.53
CA THR A 233 -9.51 -14.00 18.86
C THR A 233 -8.05 -13.57 18.98
N PHE A 234 -7.81 -12.34 19.43
CA PHE A 234 -6.47 -11.89 19.85
C PHE A 234 -6.18 -12.40 21.26
N GLN A 235 -5.28 -13.38 21.36
CA GLN A 235 -4.52 -13.64 22.57
C GLN A 235 -3.57 -12.47 22.83
N THR A 236 -3.47 -12.08 24.10
CA THR A 236 -2.48 -11.12 24.62
C THR A 236 -1.06 -11.56 24.29
N ILE A 237 -0.33 -10.68 23.60
CA ILE A 237 1.10 -10.83 23.32
C ILE A 237 1.91 -10.45 24.58
N PRO A 238 2.90 -11.24 25.00
CA PRO A 238 3.79 -10.91 26.13
C PRO A 238 4.59 -9.62 25.86
N LYS A 239 4.79 -8.83 26.92
CA LYS A 239 5.42 -7.49 26.92
C LYS A 239 6.94 -7.48 26.77
N ASP A 240 7.57 -8.61 26.49
CA ASP A 240 9.03 -8.72 26.47
C ASP A 240 9.49 -9.11 25.07
N LEU A 241 9.79 -8.09 24.25
CA LEU A 241 10.87 -8.08 23.25
C LEU A 241 10.99 -6.66 22.64
N ASP A 242 12.14 -6.05 22.98
CA ASP A 242 12.78 -4.79 22.54
C ASP A 242 12.50 -3.48 23.30
N PRO A 243 13.43 -3.07 24.20
CA PRO A 243 13.52 -1.72 24.74
C PRO A 243 14.40 -0.87 23.83
N PHE A 244 13.80 -0.08 22.92
CA PHE A 244 14.43 1.16 22.47
C PHE A 244 13.59 2.33 22.94
N VAL A 245 13.82 2.60 24.23
CA VAL A 245 13.43 3.78 24.98
C VAL A 245 13.75 5.04 24.16
N ASN A 246 12.75 5.94 24.13
CA ASN A 246 12.91 7.35 23.80
C ASN A 246 14.07 7.97 24.60
N ALA A 247 15.25 8.05 24.00
CA ALA A 247 16.22 9.06 24.41
C ALA A 247 15.81 10.37 23.72
N THR A 248 15.14 11.25 24.46
CA THR A 248 15.11 12.68 24.16
C THR A 248 16.54 13.19 24.20
N TYR A 249 17.20 13.20 23.04
CA TYR A 249 18.49 13.82 22.87
C TYR A 249 18.29 15.34 22.97
N ASN A 250 18.65 15.90 24.13
CA ASN A 250 18.74 17.34 24.35
C ASN A 250 20.21 17.71 24.19
N PRO A 251 20.65 18.24 23.04
CA PRO A 251 22.05 18.59 22.88
C PRO A 251 22.36 19.81 23.76
N VAL A 252 23.10 19.60 24.84
CA VAL A 252 23.85 20.67 25.49
C VAL A 252 24.91 21.12 24.48
N ILE A 253 24.67 22.27 23.85
CA ILE A 253 25.63 22.93 22.97
C ILE A 253 26.76 23.45 23.86
N PRO A 254 28.01 22.97 23.75
CA PRO A 254 29.13 23.66 24.37
C PRO A 254 29.30 25.00 23.66
N LYS A 255 29.22 26.10 24.43
CA LYS A 255 29.56 27.45 23.95
C LYS A 255 31.05 27.46 23.60
N THR A 256 31.38 27.17 22.35
CA THR A 256 32.69 27.50 21.80
C THR A 256 32.71 29.01 21.53
N HIS A 257 33.56 29.71 22.28
CA HIS A 257 33.94 31.08 22.01
C HIS A 257 34.61 31.14 20.62
N LEU A 258 33.84 31.51 19.59
CA LEU A 258 34.37 31.96 18.31
C LEU A 258 35.03 33.33 18.54
N SER A 259 36.36 33.33 18.65
CA SER A 259 37.16 34.54 18.51
C SER A 259 37.06 35.01 17.05
N HIS A 260 36.51 36.21 16.84
CA HIS A 260 36.52 36.87 15.55
C HIS A 260 37.96 37.18 15.11
N PRO A 261 38.39 36.82 13.89
CA PRO A 261 39.59 37.39 13.31
C PRO A 261 39.33 38.85 12.93
N LYS A 262 40.16 39.75 13.46
CA LYS A 262 40.17 41.19 13.15
C LYS A 262 40.43 41.38 11.65
N ARG A 263 39.49 42.04 10.98
CA ARG A 263 39.58 42.49 9.59
C ARG A 263 40.63 43.59 9.49
N ALA A 264 41.80 43.29 8.92
CA ALA A 264 42.80 44.31 8.59
C ALA A 264 42.31 45.13 7.39
N ALA A 265 42.19 46.44 7.58
CA ALA A 265 41.89 47.39 6.51
C ALA A 265 43.19 47.72 5.76
N LEU A 266 43.30 47.28 4.50
CA LEU A 266 44.23 47.89 3.56
C LEU A 266 43.69 49.27 3.17
N LYS A 267 44.40 50.33 3.56
CA LYS A 267 44.29 51.64 2.93
C LYS A 267 45.24 51.64 1.73
N SER A 268 44.66 51.81 0.54
CA SER A 268 45.37 52.19 -0.67
C SER A 268 45.81 53.66 -0.58
N GLN A 269 47.09 53.91 -0.83
CA GLN A 269 47.62 55.16 -1.38
C GLN A 269 48.39 54.81 -2.65
#